data_AF-A0A8B7E0B3-F1
#
_entry.id   AF-A0A8B7E0B3-F1
#
_cell.length_a   1.000
_cell.length_b   1.000
_cell.length_c   1.000
_cell.angle_alpha   90.00
_cell.angle_beta   90.00
_cell.angle_gamma   90.00
#
_symmetry.space_group_name_H-M   'P 1'
#
loop_
_entity.id
_entity.type
_entity.pdbx_description
1 polymer ?
#
loop_
_entity_poly.entity_id
_entity_poly.type
_entity_poly.pdbx_seq_one_letter_code
_entity_poly.pdbx_strand_id
1 'polypeptide(L)'
;IFLSTVVTIPEDCKGEQLCDIAKDKMSVGTKLFMDGQITTDGLTMKGKYMGYGLHFGKNFILKDTFLIIKINKSSAEFSIDGKLTLSNPKLDFEGKVFVGKTGKADLSLTMNSPWKKPFGMKYLTFNNVVMTMGVQPGVPLTKLGLTAELLLGKIGSGEEISTRSIINFNPINVLETFFYGEVSSISLRKIIKAFQWKLELPKVLKDTRFPDGLLIGFTLNPKGVKISHLKSELKIGLTLTGAIEIFSIRSRCEVIITEKLIKIVVDMMPLILSNGLLTMKRSEIDKENGPQLFVMISPESIDVQIQSYVELLGIGKDVLIDISDNGLMFNLHGYMFNLFETNMTVMAPYGHGDIKNAVYVITSCLSSNLNDITLESADTITNGGAETARALRENQENLHESTLWFKKSIIKVHNWKTKLKKRLSALQIKSDNLDLIDNYLAATCNAKCDSGIILS
;
A
#
# COMPACT_ATOMS: atom_id res chain seq x y z
N ILE A 1 54.55 -11.11 19.86
CA ILE A 1 55.56 -10.56 18.91
C ILE A 1 54.91 -9.39 18.19
N PHE A 2 55.57 -8.22 18.13
CA PHE A 2 55.13 -7.10 17.30
C PHE A 2 55.81 -7.14 15.94
N LEU A 3 55.09 -6.73 14.90
CA LEU A 3 55.58 -6.74 13.53
C LEU A 3 55.03 -5.54 12.77
N SER A 4 55.86 -4.98 11.90
CA SER A 4 55.49 -3.91 10.98
C SER A 4 55.88 -4.34 9.58
N THR A 5 54.99 -4.15 8.62
CA THR A 5 55.19 -4.57 7.22
C THR A 5 54.60 -3.54 6.25
N VAL A 6 55.05 -3.59 5.01
CA VAL A 6 54.50 -2.80 3.91
C VAL A 6 53.87 -3.74 2.90
N VAL A 7 52.56 -3.66 2.75
CA VAL A 7 51.82 -4.42 1.73
C VAL A 7 51.62 -3.53 0.51
N THR A 8 51.98 -4.01 -0.67
CA THR A 8 51.74 -3.29 -1.93
C THR A 8 50.60 -3.97 -2.67
N ILE A 9 49.61 -3.21 -3.14
CA ILE A 9 48.54 -3.73 -3.99
C ILE A 9 49.14 -4.15 -5.34
N PRO A 10 49.10 -5.45 -5.70
CA PRO A 10 49.79 -5.96 -6.88
C PRO A 10 49.04 -5.62 -8.18
N GLU A 11 49.77 -5.68 -9.30
CA GLU A 11 49.19 -5.54 -10.65
C GLU A 11 48.32 -6.74 -11.03
N ASP A 12 48.77 -7.95 -10.68
CA ASP A 12 48.06 -9.21 -10.94
C ASP A 12 47.61 -9.84 -9.63
N CYS A 13 46.31 -10.07 -9.51
CA CYS A 13 45.67 -10.68 -8.36
C CYS A 13 45.53 -12.20 -8.48
N LYS A 14 45.89 -12.81 -9.62
CA LYS A 14 45.86 -14.27 -9.85
C LYS A 14 44.52 -14.93 -9.52
N GLY A 15 43.41 -14.19 -9.68
CA GLY A 15 42.06 -14.66 -9.38
C GLY A 15 41.65 -14.57 -7.90
N GLU A 16 42.47 -13.98 -7.03
CA GLU A 16 42.11 -13.71 -5.64
C GLU A 16 41.14 -12.52 -5.55
N GLN A 17 39.87 -12.82 -5.31
CA GLN A 17 38.78 -11.84 -5.30
C GLN A 17 38.99 -10.69 -4.30
N LEU A 18 39.65 -10.95 -3.17
CA LEU A 18 39.99 -9.93 -2.19
C LEU A 18 41.00 -8.92 -2.76
N CYS A 19 41.99 -9.43 -3.49
CA CYS A 19 42.95 -8.60 -4.18
C CYS A 19 42.27 -7.82 -5.31
N ASP A 20 41.34 -8.44 -6.05
CA ASP A 20 40.58 -7.75 -7.11
C ASP A 20 39.74 -6.60 -6.55
N ILE A 21 39.09 -6.79 -5.40
CA ILE A 21 38.38 -5.70 -4.69
C ILE A 21 39.37 -4.62 -4.24
N ALA A 22 40.49 -5.00 -3.64
CA ALA A 22 41.48 -4.04 -3.20
C ALA A 22 42.05 -3.23 -4.38
N LYS A 23 42.34 -3.88 -5.51
CA LYS A 23 42.82 -3.25 -6.75
C LYS A 23 41.79 -2.31 -7.38
N ASP A 24 40.51 -2.69 -7.36
CA ASP A 24 39.40 -1.84 -7.83
C ASP A 24 39.21 -0.59 -6.95
N LYS A 25 39.52 -0.68 -5.65
CA LYS A 25 39.24 0.40 -4.68
C LYS A 25 40.46 1.23 -4.25
N MET A 26 41.66 0.65 -4.29
CA MET A 26 42.95 1.21 -3.91
C MET A 26 43.89 0.97 -5.09
N SER A 27 44.11 2.00 -5.91
CA SER A 27 44.88 1.91 -7.17
C SER A 27 46.13 1.02 -7.04
N VAL A 28 46.43 0.27 -8.11
CA VAL A 28 47.63 -0.56 -8.23
C VAL A 28 48.89 0.18 -7.74
N GLY A 29 49.74 -0.50 -6.98
CA GLY A 29 50.98 0.06 -6.44
C GLY A 29 50.80 0.85 -5.14
N THR A 30 49.58 1.00 -4.64
CA THR A 30 49.31 1.58 -3.31
C THR A 30 50.07 0.80 -2.24
N LYS A 31 50.87 1.51 -1.42
CA LYS A 31 51.58 0.95 -0.27
C LYS A 31 50.77 1.17 1.00
N LEU A 32 50.51 0.08 1.73
CA LEU A 32 49.83 0.06 3.02
C LEU A 32 50.84 -0.31 4.10
N PHE A 33 51.15 0.64 4.97
CA PHE A 33 51.94 0.39 6.17
C PHE A 33 51.03 -0.26 7.21
N MET A 34 51.38 -1.48 7.61
CA MET A 34 50.61 -2.29 8.54
C MET A 34 51.44 -2.62 9.77
N ASP A 35 50.87 -2.36 10.94
CA ASP A 35 51.41 -2.79 12.23
C ASP A 35 50.56 -3.92 12.79
N GLY A 36 51.18 -4.87 13.45
CA GLY A 36 50.49 -6.06 13.93
C GLY A 36 51.13 -6.69 15.15
N GLN A 37 50.37 -7.61 15.72
CA GLN A 37 50.75 -8.37 16.88
C GLN A 37 50.37 -9.84 16.67
N ILE A 38 51.32 -10.72 16.96
CA ILE A 38 51.11 -12.17 17.10
C ILE A 38 50.97 -12.46 18.59
N THR A 39 49.83 -13.07 18.95
CA THR A 39 49.52 -13.63 20.27
C THR A 39 49.29 -15.14 20.15
N THR A 40 49.05 -15.81 21.27
CA THR A 40 48.64 -17.24 21.31
C THR A 40 47.31 -17.49 20.58
N ASP A 41 46.50 -16.45 20.43
CA ASP A 41 45.16 -16.51 19.84
C ASP A 41 45.18 -16.23 18.33
N GLY A 42 46.28 -15.69 17.80
CA GLY A 42 46.45 -15.43 16.37
C GLY A 42 47.29 -14.22 16.01
N LEU A 43 47.19 -13.81 14.75
CA LEU A 43 47.77 -12.60 14.17
C LEU A 43 46.67 -11.54 14.03
N THR A 44 46.93 -10.32 14.47
CA THR A 44 46.14 -9.14 14.07
C THR A 44 47.07 -8.10 13.46
N MET A 45 46.73 -7.61 12.27
CA MET A 45 47.42 -6.50 11.60
C MET A 45 46.43 -5.39 11.30
N LYS A 46 46.86 -4.14 11.44
CA LYS A 46 46.09 -2.94 11.12
C LYS A 46 46.96 -1.94 10.36
N GLY A 47 46.46 -1.43 9.24
CA GLY A 47 47.16 -0.41 8.46
C GLY A 47 46.23 0.70 8.03
N LYS A 48 46.70 1.95 8.12
CA LYS A 48 45.93 3.11 7.66
C LYS A 48 46.16 3.33 6.17
N TYR A 49 45.08 3.47 5.40
CA TYR A 49 45.18 3.90 4.02
C TYR A 49 45.37 5.42 3.96
N MET A 50 46.42 5.86 3.25
CA MET A 50 46.81 7.27 3.15
C MET A 50 46.26 8.00 1.91
N GLY A 51 45.43 7.35 1.10
CA GLY A 51 44.79 7.99 -0.05
C GLY A 51 43.57 8.85 0.34
N TYR A 52 42.93 9.45 -0.67
CA TYR A 52 41.77 10.35 -0.52
C TYR A 52 40.47 9.66 -0.07
N GLY A 53 40.49 8.34 0.13
CA GLY A 53 39.37 7.49 0.51
C GLY A 53 39.11 6.35 -0.46
N LEU A 54 38.27 5.39 -0.06
CA LEU A 54 37.84 4.28 -0.92
C LEU A 54 36.53 4.63 -1.63
N HIS A 55 36.54 4.53 -2.95
CA HIS A 55 35.41 4.92 -3.79
C HIS A 55 34.47 3.74 -4.07
N PHE A 56 33.29 3.76 -3.47
CA PHE A 56 32.20 2.84 -3.74
C PHE A 56 31.21 3.47 -4.75
N GLY A 57 31.71 3.78 -5.94
CA GLY A 57 30.99 4.57 -6.96
C GLY A 57 31.31 6.06 -6.87
N LYS A 58 30.58 6.89 -7.63
CA LYS A 58 30.90 8.33 -7.75
C LYS A 58 30.64 9.13 -6.46
N ASN A 59 29.66 8.71 -5.66
CA ASN A 59 29.14 9.51 -4.56
C ASN A 59 29.38 8.94 -3.16
N PHE A 60 30.01 7.76 -3.06
CA PHE A 60 30.26 7.10 -1.78
C PHE A 60 31.76 6.94 -1.59
N ILE A 61 32.31 7.76 -0.70
CA ILE A 61 33.75 7.77 -0.41
C ILE A 61 33.92 7.44 1.07
N LEU A 62 34.52 6.29 1.35
CA LEU A 62 34.91 5.89 2.70
C LEU A 62 36.26 6.54 3.03
N LYS A 63 36.27 7.44 4.01
CA LYS A 63 37.46 8.15 4.51
C LYS A 63 37.96 7.53 5.82
N ASP A 64 39.12 7.97 6.27
CA ASP A 64 39.77 7.49 7.50
C ASP A 64 39.84 5.95 7.57
N THR A 65 40.23 5.37 6.44
CA THR A 65 40.14 3.94 6.19
C THR A 65 41.29 3.18 6.84
N PHE A 66 40.97 2.12 7.58
CA PHE A 66 41.94 1.17 8.13
C PHE A 66 41.68 -0.23 7.61
N LEU A 67 42.70 -0.84 7.02
CA LEU A 67 42.73 -2.27 6.73
C LEU A 67 42.99 -3.04 8.02
N ILE A 68 42.20 -4.08 8.30
CA ILE A 68 42.39 -4.96 9.45
C ILE A 68 42.40 -6.40 8.96
N ILE A 69 43.43 -7.13 9.31
CA ILE A 69 43.58 -8.56 9.02
C ILE A 69 43.68 -9.27 10.36
N LYS A 70 42.78 -10.22 10.63
CA LYS A 70 42.82 -11.08 11.80
C LYS A 70 42.89 -12.53 11.36
N ILE A 71 43.88 -13.27 11.82
CA ILE A 71 44.03 -14.70 11.54
C ILE A 71 44.10 -15.40 12.89
N ASN A 72 43.12 -16.25 13.19
CA ASN A 72 43.11 -17.12 14.36
C ASN A 72 43.12 -18.60 13.92
N LYS A 73 43.12 -19.53 14.87
CA LYS A 73 43.25 -20.98 14.59
C LYS A 73 42.19 -21.54 13.64
N SER A 74 41.01 -20.91 13.56
CA SER A 74 39.85 -21.43 12.83
C SER A 74 39.32 -20.50 11.72
N SER A 75 39.85 -19.27 11.61
CA SER A 75 39.34 -18.27 10.68
C SER A 75 40.38 -17.20 10.36
N ALA A 76 40.35 -16.74 9.11
CA ALA A 76 40.95 -15.48 8.70
C ALA A 76 39.81 -14.51 8.37
N GLU A 77 39.88 -13.31 8.94
CA GLU A 77 38.95 -12.21 8.76
C GLU A 77 39.71 -11.03 8.18
N PHE A 78 39.16 -10.47 7.12
CA PHE A 78 39.60 -9.22 6.54
C PHE A 78 38.47 -8.20 6.69
N SER A 79 38.79 -7.06 7.30
CA SER A 79 37.86 -5.95 7.40
C SER A 79 38.49 -4.62 7.01
N ILE A 80 37.64 -3.71 6.53
CA ILE A 80 38.01 -2.32 6.29
C ILE A 80 37.17 -1.46 7.20
N ASP A 81 37.79 -0.84 8.20
CA ASP A 81 37.12 0.16 9.04
C ASP A 81 37.18 1.51 8.33
N GLY A 82 36.13 2.31 8.41
CA GLY A 82 36.17 3.66 7.86
C GLY A 82 34.93 4.49 8.19
N LYS A 83 34.96 5.73 7.71
CA LYS A 83 33.91 6.73 7.92
C LYS A 83 33.32 7.17 6.59
N LEU A 84 32.00 7.23 6.51
CA LEU A 84 31.29 7.74 5.34
C LEU A 84 30.50 8.98 5.75
N THR A 85 30.75 10.10 5.07
CA THR A 85 29.92 11.30 5.19
C THR A 85 29.13 11.48 3.92
N LEU A 86 27.80 11.41 4.01
CA LEU A 86 26.90 11.85 2.95
C LEU A 86 26.76 13.37 3.07
N SER A 87 26.70 14.10 1.95
CA SER A 87 26.70 15.58 1.97
C SER A 87 25.30 16.20 1.93
N ASN A 88 24.28 15.46 1.48
CA ASN A 88 22.93 15.98 1.30
C ASN A 88 21.85 14.92 1.63
N PRO A 89 21.31 14.89 2.86
CA PRO A 89 21.72 15.68 4.02
C PRO A 89 23.08 15.22 4.58
N LYS A 90 23.71 16.06 5.43
CA LYS A 90 24.95 15.69 6.11
C LYS A 90 24.70 14.54 7.10
N LEU A 91 25.16 13.33 6.77
CA LEU A 91 25.01 12.14 7.62
C LEU A 91 26.37 11.45 7.75
N ASP A 92 26.82 11.28 8.99
CA ASP A 92 28.13 10.72 9.31
C ASP A 92 27.97 9.30 9.85
N PHE A 93 28.48 8.34 9.08
CA PHE A 93 28.47 6.92 9.42
C PHE A 93 29.88 6.41 9.71
N GLU A 94 29.99 5.45 10.60
CA GLU A 94 31.22 4.75 10.92
C GLU A 94 30.96 3.25 10.95
N GLY A 95 31.92 2.45 10.51
CA GLY A 95 31.75 1.02 10.58
C GLY A 95 32.76 0.27 9.73
N LYS A 96 32.37 -0.95 9.36
CA LYS A 96 33.29 -1.96 8.84
C LYS A 96 32.73 -2.57 7.56
N VAL A 97 33.60 -2.72 6.57
CA VAL A 97 33.41 -3.65 5.45
C VAL A 97 33.97 -4.99 5.88
N PHE A 98 33.18 -6.05 5.84
CA PHE A 98 33.67 -7.42 5.98
C PHE A 98 33.80 -8.04 4.60
N VAL A 99 34.94 -8.63 4.29
CA VAL A 99 35.09 -9.42 3.06
C VAL A 99 35.01 -10.89 3.42
N GLY A 100 33.89 -11.53 3.08
CA GLY A 100 33.66 -12.94 3.34
C GLY A 100 34.52 -13.84 2.45
N LYS A 101 34.63 -15.13 2.80
CA LYS A 101 35.38 -16.15 2.05
C LYS A 101 34.94 -16.32 0.58
N THR A 102 33.73 -15.87 0.25
CA THR A 102 33.17 -15.88 -1.12
C THR A 102 33.49 -14.61 -1.91
N GLY A 103 34.42 -13.77 -1.42
CA GLY A 103 34.78 -12.48 -2.02
C GLY A 103 33.67 -11.44 -2.07
N LYS A 104 32.57 -11.64 -1.34
CA LYS A 104 31.53 -10.63 -1.19
C LYS A 104 31.92 -9.70 -0.05
N ALA A 105 31.91 -8.41 -0.31
CA ALA A 105 32.16 -7.38 0.68
C ALA A 105 30.83 -6.89 1.24
N ASP A 106 30.52 -7.19 2.50
CA ASP A 106 29.35 -6.68 3.19
C ASP A 106 29.77 -5.45 4.00
N LEU A 107 29.27 -4.28 3.61
CA LEU A 107 29.49 -3.05 4.35
C LEU A 107 28.35 -2.88 5.35
N SER A 108 28.73 -2.75 6.62
CA SER A 108 27.85 -2.36 7.72
C SER A 108 28.36 -1.08 8.34
N LEU A 109 27.63 0.01 8.13
CA LEU A 109 27.95 1.32 8.70
C LEU A 109 26.83 1.76 9.64
N THR A 110 27.20 2.26 10.81
CA THR A 110 26.27 2.75 11.82
C THR A 110 26.45 4.24 11.99
N MET A 111 25.35 4.95 12.17
CA MET A 111 25.37 6.38 12.42
C MET A 111 25.48 6.63 13.93
N ASN A 112 26.47 7.42 14.35
CA ASN A 112 26.77 7.66 15.76
C ASN A 112 25.79 8.62 16.45
N SER A 113 24.92 9.27 15.69
CA SER A 113 23.99 10.26 16.21
C SER A 113 22.62 10.11 15.55
N PRO A 114 21.52 10.46 16.24
CA PRO A 114 20.20 10.44 15.64
C PRO A 114 20.07 11.32 14.40
N TRP A 115 19.39 10.84 13.36
CA TRP A 115 19.02 11.66 12.21
C TRP A 115 17.73 12.38 12.56
N LYS A 116 17.90 13.59 13.10
CA LYS A 116 16.81 14.46 13.52
C LYS A 116 16.21 15.18 12.31
N LYS A 117 14.88 15.32 12.32
CA LYS A 117 14.12 16.08 11.32
C LYS A 117 14.41 15.66 9.86
N PRO A 118 14.46 14.35 9.55
CA PRO A 118 14.69 13.90 8.19
C PRO A 118 13.58 14.43 7.30
N PHE A 119 13.94 14.82 6.07
CA PHE A 119 13.00 15.36 5.08
C PHE A 119 12.26 16.63 5.53
N GLY A 120 12.79 17.35 6.52
CA GLY A 120 12.17 18.57 7.07
C GLY A 120 11.07 18.33 8.10
N MET A 121 10.74 17.08 8.44
CA MET A 121 9.66 16.75 9.38
C MET A 121 10.13 16.87 10.83
N LYS A 122 9.73 17.94 11.55
CA LYS A 122 10.20 18.21 12.93
C LYS A 122 9.80 17.15 13.95
N TYR A 123 8.77 16.37 13.67
CA TYR A 123 8.21 15.34 14.53
C TYR A 123 8.73 13.93 14.21
N LEU A 124 9.80 13.82 13.40
CA LEU A 124 10.37 12.54 13.00
C LEU A 124 11.86 12.48 13.37
N THR A 125 12.30 11.34 13.87
CA THR A 125 13.72 11.06 14.16
C THR A 125 14.03 9.60 13.85
N PHE A 126 15.19 9.35 13.27
CA PHE A 126 15.73 8.00 13.15
C PHE A 126 16.90 7.81 14.12
N ASN A 127 16.76 6.86 15.03
CA ASN A 127 17.79 6.39 15.92
C ASN A 127 18.43 5.11 15.37
N ASN A 128 19.64 4.80 15.85
CA ASN A 128 20.32 3.53 15.58
C ASN A 128 20.34 3.19 14.07
N VAL A 129 20.63 4.19 13.24
CA VAL A 129 20.59 4.02 11.79
C VAL A 129 21.76 3.16 11.36
N VAL A 130 21.45 2.00 10.80
CA VAL A 130 22.41 1.05 10.24
C VAL A 130 22.20 0.99 8.75
N MET A 131 23.25 1.25 8.00
CA MET A 131 23.35 0.98 6.58
C MET A 131 23.98 -0.38 6.37
N THR A 132 23.30 -1.24 5.63
CA THR A 132 23.83 -2.53 5.20
C THR A 132 23.83 -2.60 3.68
N MET A 133 24.95 -2.96 3.07
CA MET A 133 25.03 -3.19 1.64
C MET A 133 25.97 -4.34 1.31
N GLY A 134 25.61 -5.11 0.28
CA GLY A 134 26.54 -5.99 -0.40
C GLY A 134 27.25 -5.20 -1.51
N VAL A 135 28.57 -5.23 -1.53
CA VAL A 135 29.42 -4.60 -2.54
C VAL A 135 29.93 -5.68 -3.49
N GLN A 136 29.71 -5.46 -4.79
CA GLN A 136 30.25 -6.28 -5.87
C GLN A 136 31.20 -5.45 -6.74
N PRO A 137 32.32 -6.01 -7.22
CA PRO A 137 33.20 -5.34 -8.17
C PRO A 137 32.45 -4.86 -9.41
N GLY A 138 32.76 -3.64 -9.90
CA GLY A 138 32.19 -3.09 -11.13
C GLY A 138 30.73 -2.62 -11.09
N VAL A 139 29.98 -2.85 -9.99
CA VAL A 139 28.58 -2.40 -9.86
C VAL A 139 28.52 -1.04 -9.14
N PRO A 140 28.09 0.05 -9.80
CA PRO A 140 27.95 1.33 -9.14
C PRO A 140 26.76 1.32 -8.17
N LEU A 141 27.00 1.78 -6.95
CA LEU A 141 25.95 1.93 -5.94
C LEU A 141 25.07 3.14 -6.28
N THR A 142 23.76 2.92 -6.37
CA THR A 142 22.78 3.98 -6.63
C THR A 142 21.71 4.10 -5.53
N LYS A 143 21.50 3.04 -4.73
CA LYS A 143 20.50 3.00 -3.67
C LYS A 143 21.07 2.41 -2.40
N LEU A 144 20.70 2.98 -1.26
CA LEU A 144 21.14 2.56 0.06
C LEU A 144 19.95 2.01 0.86
N GLY A 145 20.06 0.76 1.28
CA GLY A 145 19.15 0.19 2.27
C GLY A 145 19.64 0.56 3.67
N LEU A 146 18.81 1.28 4.41
CA LEU A 146 19.03 1.57 5.83
C LEU A 146 17.94 0.90 6.67
N THR A 147 18.31 0.49 7.86
CA THR A 147 17.36 0.15 8.93
C THR A 147 17.56 1.10 10.08
N ALA A 148 16.47 1.51 10.73
CA ALA A 148 16.53 2.44 11.85
C ALA A 148 15.42 2.15 12.86
N GLU A 149 15.55 2.72 14.04
CA GLU A 149 14.42 2.95 14.93
C GLU A 149 13.78 4.30 14.55
N LEU A 150 12.56 4.26 14.05
CA LEU A 150 11.73 5.42 13.79
C LEU A 150 11.06 5.87 15.07
N LEU A 151 11.28 7.13 15.45
CA LEU A 151 10.53 7.82 16.49
C LEU A 151 9.62 8.89 15.84
N LEU A 152 8.32 8.79 16.11
CA LEU A 152 7.30 9.72 15.63
C LEU A 152 6.64 10.44 16.82
N GLY A 153 6.69 11.77 16.81
CA GLY A 153 6.16 12.62 17.87
C GLY A 153 7.10 13.79 18.20
N LYS A 154 6.86 14.45 19.32
CA LYS A 154 7.73 15.51 19.83
C LYS A 154 9.01 14.87 20.39
N ILE A 155 10.13 15.24 19.80
CA ILE A 155 11.47 14.72 20.14
C ILE A 155 11.80 15.00 21.61
N GLY A 156 12.20 13.96 22.34
CA GLY A 156 12.56 14.03 23.75
C GLY A 156 11.34 14.03 24.69
N SER A 157 10.17 13.60 24.21
CA SER A 157 8.95 13.56 25.03
C SER A 157 8.86 12.34 25.93
N GLY A 158 9.52 11.23 25.57
CA GLY A 158 9.40 9.94 26.23
C GLY A 158 8.11 9.18 25.89
N GLU A 159 7.23 9.78 25.08
CA GLU A 159 5.93 9.25 24.66
C GLU A 159 5.88 9.04 23.13
N GLU A 160 7.02 9.13 22.45
CA GLU A 160 7.12 8.94 21.02
C GLU A 160 6.62 7.56 20.59
N ILE A 161 6.01 7.50 19.41
CA ILE A 161 5.68 6.24 18.76
C ILE A 161 6.98 5.69 18.16
N SER A 162 7.45 4.57 18.70
CA SER A 162 8.66 3.89 18.22
C SER A 162 8.31 2.65 17.38
N THR A 163 9.03 2.46 16.27
CA THR A 163 9.03 1.22 15.49
C THR A 163 10.34 1.04 14.73
N ARG A 164 10.64 -0.20 14.31
CA ARG A 164 11.71 -0.45 13.34
C ARG A 164 11.23 -0.02 11.95
N SER A 165 12.09 0.72 11.25
CA SER A 165 11.84 1.15 9.88
C SER A 165 12.90 0.66 8.90
N ILE A 166 12.48 0.54 7.65
CA ILE A 166 13.33 0.31 6.50
C ILE A 166 13.28 1.59 5.66
N ILE A 167 14.45 2.14 5.34
CA ILE A 167 14.61 3.36 4.55
C ILE A 167 15.34 2.97 3.28
N ASN A 168 14.74 3.23 2.13
CA ASN A 168 15.42 3.18 0.85
C ASN A 168 15.85 4.61 0.52
N PHE A 169 17.14 4.89 0.69
CA PHE A 169 17.69 6.21 0.49
C PHE A 169 18.44 6.28 -0.84
N ASN A 170 18.06 7.24 -1.68
CA ASN A 170 18.72 7.50 -2.95
C ASN A 170 19.32 8.92 -2.91
N PRO A 171 20.65 9.06 -2.69
CA PRO A 171 21.30 10.36 -2.63
C PRO A 171 21.39 11.07 -3.99
N ILE A 172 21.19 10.36 -5.09
CA ILE A 172 21.23 10.92 -6.45
C ILE A 172 19.85 11.49 -6.82
N ASN A 173 18.81 10.71 -6.57
CA ASN A 173 17.42 11.09 -6.85
C ASN A 173 16.57 10.98 -5.57
N VAL A 174 16.45 12.10 -4.86
CA VAL A 174 15.73 12.16 -3.58
C VAL A 174 14.24 11.81 -3.74
N LEU A 175 13.64 11.96 -4.94
CA LEU A 175 12.24 11.57 -5.20
C LEU A 175 12.03 10.04 -5.15
N GLU A 176 13.08 9.24 -5.29
CA GLU A 176 13.04 7.79 -5.12
C GLU A 176 13.25 7.36 -3.67
N THR A 177 13.47 8.30 -2.75
CA THR A 177 13.62 7.99 -1.33
C THR A 177 12.27 7.72 -0.70
N PHE A 178 12.18 6.62 0.02
CA PHE A 178 11.00 6.26 0.81
C PHE A 178 11.41 5.51 2.07
N PHE A 179 10.52 5.50 3.06
CA PHE A 179 10.66 4.61 4.21
C PHE A 179 9.31 4.05 4.63
N TYR A 180 9.34 2.95 5.35
CA TYR A 180 8.18 2.40 6.02
C TYR A 180 8.55 1.69 7.31
N GLY A 181 7.58 1.55 8.21
CA GLY A 181 7.69 0.80 9.45
C GLY A 181 6.30 0.45 9.97
N GLU A 182 6.20 -0.60 10.79
CA GLU A 182 4.92 -1.10 11.30
C GLU A 182 4.86 -0.92 12.81
N VAL A 183 3.89 -0.15 13.29
CA VAL A 183 3.62 -0.02 14.72
C VAL A 183 2.59 -1.08 15.08
N SER A 184 2.75 -1.74 16.21
CA SER A 184 1.75 -2.65 16.77
C SER A 184 0.51 -1.88 17.24
N SER A 185 -0.43 -2.59 17.87
CA SER A 185 -1.67 -1.99 18.37
C SER A 185 -1.42 -0.69 19.16
N ILE A 186 -2.14 0.37 18.80
CA ILE A 186 -1.98 1.71 19.37
C ILE A 186 -3.34 2.38 19.57
N SER A 187 -3.48 3.19 20.61
CA SER A 187 -4.69 3.99 20.85
C SER A 187 -4.56 5.40 20.29
N LEU A 188 -5.68 6.05 19.98
CA LEU A 188 -5.71 7.46 19.58
C LEU A 188 -5.07 8.35 20.66
N ARG A 189 -5.33 8.05 21.93
CA ARG A 189 -4.72 8.74 23.07
C ARG A 189 -3.19 8.69 23.04
N LYS A 190 -2.59 7.54 22.70
CA LYS A 190 -1.14 7.41 22.60
C LYS A 190 -0.59 8.25 21.44
N ILE A 191 -1.29 8.33 20.31
CA ILE A 191 -0.91 9.21 19.20
C ILE A 191 -0.92 10.67 19.68
N ILE A 192 -1.98 11.17 20.32
CA ILE A 192 -2.05 12.55 20.82
C ILE A 192 -0.93 12.85 21.83
N LYS A 193 -0.67 11.90 22.77
CA LYS A 193 0.41 12.03 23.76
C LYS A 193 1.79 12.12 23.13
N ALA A 194 2.05 11.39 22.04
CA ALA A 194 3.33 11.45 21.33
C ALA A 194 3.65 12.87 20.85
N PHE A 195 2.64 13.70 20.58
CA PHE A 195 2.80 15.11 20.20
C PHE A 195 2.74 16.09 21.39
N GLN A 196 2.61 15.58 22.62
CA GLN A 196 2.42 16.34 23.86
C GLN A 196 1.26 17.33 23.84
N TRP A 197 0.20 17.03 23.09
CA TRP A 197 -1.01 17.85 23.09
C TRP A 197 -1.85 17.52 24.32
N LYS A 198 -2.17 18.55 25.11
CA LYS A 198 -2.94 18.44 26.37
C LYS A 198 -4.44 18.54 26.09
N LEU A 199 -4.97 17.58 25.34
CA LEU A 199 -6.38 17.54 24.96
C LEU A 199 -7.09 16.42 25.69
N GLU A 200 -8.30 16.70 26.14
CA GLU A 200 -9.23 15.66 26.55
C GLU A 200 -9.98 15.16 25.33
N LEU A 201 -9.84 13.87 25.05
CA LEU A 201 -10.64 13.22 24.01
C LEU A 201 -12.13 13.28 24.39
N PRO A 202 -13.01 13.71 23.47
CA PRO A 202 -14.45 13.50 23.59
C PRO A 202 -14.73 12.04 23.98
N LYS A 203 -15.74 11.80 24.82
CA LYS A 203 -16.13 10.46 25.28
C LYS A 203 -16.23 9.47 24.12
N VAL A 204 -16.78 9.93 23.00
CA VAL A 204 -17.00 9.15 21.79
C VAL A 204 -15.71 8.65 21.12
N LEU A 205 -14.56 9.28 21.41
CA LEU A 205 -13.24 8.91 20.88
C LEU A 205 -12.33 8.24 21.90
N LYS A 206 -12.75 8.11 23.17
CA LYS A 206 -11.86 7.65 24.26
C LYS A 206 -11.34 6.24 24.04
N ASP A 207 -12.19 5.37 23.48
CA ASP A 207 -11.88 3.97 23.22
C ASP A 207 -11.34 3.72 21.81
N THR A 208 -11.14 4.78 21.03
CA THR A 208 -10.63 4.68 19.66
C THR A 208 -9.23 4.09 19.64
N ARG A 209 -9.08 3.00 18.87
CA ARG A 209 -7.82 2.25 18.75
C ARG A 209 -7.57 1.75 17.34
N PHE A 210 -6.32 1.42 17.07
CA PHE A 210 -5.83 0.79 15.86
C PHE A 210 -5.43 -0.65 16.22
N PRO A 211 -6.38 -1.61 16.19
CA PRO A 211 -6.19 -2.93 16.79
C PRO A 211 -5.05 -3.71 16.13
N ASP A 212 -4.93 -3.63 14.80
CA ASP A 212 -3.87 -4.33 14.04
C ASP A 212 -2.57 -3.53 13.96
N GLY A 213 -2.56 -2.33 14.54
CA GLY A 213 -1.46 -1.38 14.38
C GLY A 213 -1.57 -0.52 13.12
N LEU A 214 -0.46 0.14 12.78
CA LEU A 214 -0.39 1.12 11.69
C LEU A 214 0.89 0.91 10.86
N LEU A 215 0.74 0.88 9.54
CA LEU A 215 1.85 1.02 8.60
C LEU A 215 2.18 2.51 8.48
N ILE A 216 3.30 2.94 9.03
CA ILE A 216 3.86 4.27 8.81
C ILE A 216 4.65 4.23 7.51
N GLY A 217 4.35 5.13 6.58
CA GLY A 217 5.01 5.20 5.29
C GLY A 217 5.25 6.62 4.82
N PHE A 218 6.35 6.82 4.12
CA PHE A 218 6.70 8.11 3.54
C PHE A 218 7.35 7.93 2.18
N THR A 219 6.96 8.75 1.21
CA THR A 219 7.69 8.89 -0.06
C THR A 219 7.58 10.31 -0.61
N LEU A 220 8.61 10.73 -1.34
CA LEU A 220 8.61 11.97 -2.11
C LEU A 220 8.18 11.76 -3.57
N ASN A 221 7.95 10.50 -3.97
CA ASN A 221 7.50 10.18 -5.32
C ASN A 221 6.03 10.62 -5.51
N PRO A 222 5.73 11.54 -6.44
CA PRO A 222 4.35 11.97 -6.69
C PRO A 222 3.45 10.85 -7.22
N LYS A 223 4.03 9.77 -7.78
CA LYS A 223 3.28 8.59 -8.22
C LYS A 223 3.09 7.55 -7.11
N GLY A 224 3.57 7.81 -5.90
CA GLY A 224 3.62 6.82 -4.83
C GLY A 224 4.66 5.72 -5.05
N VAL A 225 4.75 4.78 -4.11
CA VAL A 225 5.66 3.63 -4.17
C VAL A 225 4.95 2.36 -3.75
N LYS A 226 4.93 1.35 -4.61
CA LYS A 226 4.40 0.02 -4.26
C LYS A 226 5.47 -0.81 -3.55
N ILE A 227 5.10 -1.37 -2.40
CA ILE A 227 5.95 -2.25 -1.61
C ILE A 227 5.42 -3.67 -1.78
N SER A 228 6.06 -4.45 -2.67
CA SER A 228 5.55 -5.75 -3.14
C SER A 228 5.28 -6.75 -2.02
N HIS A 229 6.14 -6.82 -1.00
CA HIS A 229 5.99 -7.78 0.10
C HIS A 229 4.90 -7.40 1.10
N LEU A 230 4.57 -6.11 1.23
CA LEU A 230 3.46 -5.61 2.06
C LEU A 230 2.13 -5.54 1.30
N LYS A 231 2.13 -5.76 -0.02
CA LYS A 231 0.97 -5.54 -0.91
C LYS A 231 0.30 -4.19 -0.66
N SER A 232 1.11 -3.18 -0.31
CA SER A 232 0.66 -1.84 0.05
C SER A 232 1.35 -0.80 -0.81
N GLU A 233 0.72 0.35 -0.95
CA GLU A 233 1.21 1.48 -1.73
C GLU A 233 1.37 2.68 -0.82
N LEU A 234 2.57 3.25 -0.80
CA LEU A 234 2.87 4.50 -0.12
C LEU A 234 2.40 5.66 -0.99
N LYS A 235 1.59 6.54 -0.42
CA LYS A 235 1.22 7.82 -1.03
C LYS A 235 2.30 8.86 -0.74
N ILE A 236 2.35 9.90 -1.57
CA ILE A 236 3.26 11.04 -1.35
C ILE A 236 3.04 11.66 0.04
N GLY A 237 4.14 12.03 0.71
CA GLY A 237 4.14 12.57 2.06
C GLY A 237 4.16 11.47 3.13
N LEU A 238 4.01 11.87 4.39
CA LEU A 238 3.91 10.93 5.52
C LEU A 238 2.45 10.50 5.70
N THR A 239 2.22 9.20 5.65
CA THR A 239 0.90 8.60 5.84
C THR A 239 1.02 7.43 6.81
N LEU A 240 0.01 7.25 7.64
CA LEU A 240 -0.16 6.05 8.44
C LEU A 240 -1.45 5.38 8.00
N THR A 241 -1.40 4.09 7.71
CA THR A 241 -2.56 3.34 7.19
C THR A 241 -2.80 2.10 8.02
N GLY A 242 -4.06 1.71 8.19
CA GLY A 242 -4.42 0.53 8.96
C GLY A 242 -5.92 0.41 9.16
N ALA A 243 -6.31 -0.43 10.13
CA ALA A 243 -7.68 -0.52 10.60
C ALA A 243 -7.84 0.32 11.88
N ILE A 244 -8.94 1.05 11.98
CA ILE A 244 -9.37 1.76 13.18
C ILE A 244 -10.64 1.11 13.71
N GLU A 245 -10.78 1.08 15.02
CA GLU A 245 -12.01 0.76 15.74
C GLU A 245 -12.48 2.05 16.42
N ILE A 246 -13.62 2.57 15.96
CA ILE A 246 -14.22 3.82 16.41
C ILE A 246 -15.74 3.66 16.37
N PHE A 247 -16.45 4.11 17.41
CA PHE A 247 -17.90 3.90 17.56
C PHE A 247 -18.34 2.43 17.43
N SER A 248 -17.52 1.50 17.95
CA SER A 248 -17.72 0.05 17.78
C SER A 248 -17.73 -0.44 16.32
N ILE A 249 -17.26 0.39 15.39
CA ILE A 249 -17.11 0.07 13.97
C ILE A 249 -15.63 -0.09 13.67
N ARG A 250 -15.28 -1.24 13.09
CA ARG A 250 -13.95 -1.49 12.54
C ARG A 250 -13.93 -1.14 11.07
N SER A 251 -13.05 -0.23 10.66
CA SER A 251 -12.87 0.09 9.24
C SER A 251 -11.45 0.49 8.89
N ARG A 252 -11.18 0.62 7.59
CA ARG A 252 -9.90 1.14 7.09
C ARG A 252 -9.80 2.63 7.33
N CYS A 253 -8.59 3.07 7.69
CA CYS A 253 -8.30 4.47 7.91
C CYS A 253 -6.96 4.88 7.32
N GLU A 254 -6.85 6.18 7.06
CA GLU A 254 -5.62 6.89 6.78
C GLU A 254 -5.44 8.01 7.81
N VAL A 255 -4.29 8.04 8.47
CA VAL A 255 -3.89 9.10 9.40
C VAL A 255 -2.82 9.94 8.73
N ILE A 256 -3.13 11.21 8.54
CA ILE A 256 -2.26 12.21 7.96
C ILE A 256 -1.77 13.10 9.11
N ILE A 257 -0.45 13.25 9.22
CA ILE A 257 0.18 13.97 10.32
C ILE A 257 0.97 15.15 9.78
N THR A 258 0.74 16.30 10.40
CA THR A 258 1.52 17.53 10.19
C THR A 258 1.94 18.10 11.55
N GLU A 259 2.71 19.19 11.56
CA GLU A 259 3.10 19.86 12.81
C GLU A 259 1.92 20.39 13.64
N LYS A 260 0.78 20.67 12.99
CA LYS A 260 -0.36 21.37 13.59
C LYS A 260 -1.67 20.58 13.57
N LEU A 261 -1.68 19.43 12.89
CA LEU A 261 -2.90 18.69 12.63
C LEU A 261 -2.59 17.19 12.50
N ILE A 262 -3.34 16.38 13.23
CA ILE A 262 -3.55 14.97 12.95
C ILE A 262 -4.95 14.85 12.34
N LYS A 263 -5.02 14.43 11.07
CA LYS A 263 -6.29 14.16 10.37
C LYS A 263 -6.43 12.66 10.18
N ILE A 264 -7.49 12.08 10.71
CA ILE A 264 -7.86 10.68 10.49
C ILE A 264 -9.03 10.67 9.52
N VAL A 265 -8.89 9.93 8.43
CA VAL A 265 -9.94 9.69 7.44
C VAL A 265 -10.32 8.23 7.54
N VAL A 266 -11.60 7.95 7.77
CA VAL A 266 -12.12 6.59 7.91
C VAL A 266 -13.19 6.38 6.86
N ASP A 267 -13.01 5.36 6.03
CA ASP A 267 -14.01 4.98 5.03
C ASP A 267 -14.94 3.95 5.64
N MET A 268 -16.22 4.29 5.84
CA MET A 268 -17.18 3.37 6.44
C MET A 268 -17.90 2.55 5.37
N MET A 269 -18.47 1.42 5.79
CA MET A 269 -19.48 0.72 4.99
C MET A 269 -20.82 1.48 5.06
N PRO A 270 -21.71 1.35 4.06
CA PRO A 270 -23.04 1.94 4.13
C PRO A 270 -23.74 1.59 5.43
N LEU A 271 -24.31 2.59 6.10
CA LEU A 271 -25.05 2.39 7.34
C LEU A 271 -26.54 2.38 7.02
N ILE A 272 -27.20 1.28 7.34
CA ILE A 272 -28.64 1.10 7.20
C ILE A 272 -29.19 0.99 8.62
N LEU A 273 -29.94 2.00 9.03
CA LEU A 273 -30.43 2.16 10.39
C LEU A 273 -31.96 2.12 10.39
N SER A 274 -32.55 1.78 11.53
CA SER A 274 -34.01 1.77 11.73
C SER A 274 -34.76 1.01 10.63
N ASN A 275 -34.32 -0.22 10.31
CA ASN A 275 -34.88 -1.07 9.25
C ASN A 275 -34.90 -0.43 7.84
N GLY A 276 -33.97 0.49 7.55
CA GLY A 276 -33.84 1.13 6.24
C GLY A 276 -34.54 2.48 6.12
N LEU A 277 -35.17 2.98 7.19
CA LEU A 277 -35.74 4.32 7.21
C LEU A 277 -34.68 5.41 7.11
N LEU A 278 -33.49 5.17 7.68
CA LEU A 278 -32.34 6.05 7.60
C LEU A 278 -31.19 5.28 6.95
N THR A 279 -30.70 5.77 5.82
CA THR A 279 -29.49 5.24 5.20
C THR A 279 -28.42 6.31 5.02
N MET A 280 -27.17 5.93 5.24
CA MET A 280 -26.01 6.79 5.09
C MET A 280 -25.05 6.17 4.09
N LYS A 281 -24.78 6.90 3.00
CA LYS A 281 -23.99 6.47 1.84
C LYS A 281 -22.93 7.52 1.51
N ARG A 282 -22.00 7.19 0.62
CA ARG A 282 -20.94 8.11 0.19
C ARG A 282 -21.51 9.30 -0.59
N SER A 283 -22.39 9.04 -1.55
CA SER A 283 -23.08 10.05 -2.34
C SER A 283 -24.38 9.48 -2.92
N GLU A 284 -25.17 10.30 -3.61
CA GLU A 284 -26.35 9.85 -4.35
C GLU A 284 -26.01 8.79 -5.41
N ILE A 285 -24.82 8.90 -6.02
CA ILE A 285 -24.37 8.04 -7.11
C ILE A 285 -23.60 6.82 -6.55
N ASP A 286 -22.74 7.03 -5.57
CA ASP A 286 -21.93 5.98 -4.94
C ASP A 286 -22.67 5.38 -3.74
N LYS A 287 -23.46 4.35 -4.02
CA LYS A 287 -24.28 3.64 -3.03
C LYS A 287 -23.58 2.45 -2.39
N GLU A 288 -22.46 2.00 -2.97
CA GLU A 288 -21.68 0.84 -2.48
C GLU A 288 -20.76 1.23 -1.33
N ASN A 289 -20.24 2.47 -1.34
CA ASN A 289 -19.43 2.99 -0.26
C ASN A 289 -20.29 3.74 0.77
N GLY A 290 -19.92 3.58 2.05
CA GLY A 290 -20.56 4.30 3.14
C GLY A 290 -20.01 5.71 3.33
N PRO A 291 -20.44 6.39 4.39
CA PRO A 291 -20.00 7.75 4.68
C PRO A 291 -18.49 7.81 4.99
N GLN A 292 -17.94 9.02 4.96
CA GLN A 292 -16.56 9.28 5.38
C GLN A 292 -16.56 9.97 6.73
N LEU A 293 -15.85 9.39 7.70
CA LEU A 293 -15.61 10.03 8.99
C LEU A 293 -14.25 10.72 8.96
N PHE A 294 -14.24 11.96 9.42
CA PHE A 294 -13.08 12.79 9.63
C PHE A 294 -12.91 13.06 11.13
N VAL A 295 -11.73 12.77 11.65
CA VAL A 295 -11.31 13.22 12.98
C VAL A 295 -10.14 14.16 12.80
N MET A 296 -10.33 15.43 13.12
CA MET A 296 -9.32 16.48 13.00
C MET A 296 -8.89 16.91 14.39
N ILE A 297 -7.61 16.72 14.69
CA ILE A 297 -7.02 17.00 16.00
C ILE A 297 -5.94 18.04 15.81
N SER A 298 -6.14 19.22 16.37
CA SER A 298 -5.14 20.28 16.49
C SER A 298 -4.69 20.38 17.95
N PRO A 299 -3.62 21.12 18.29
CA PRO A 299 -3.21 21.31 19.68
C PRO A 299 -4.29 21.87 20.63
N GLU A 300 -5.30 22.54 20.09
CA GLU A 300 -6.32 23.28 20.87
C GLU A 300 -7.74 22.73 20.69
N SER A 301 -8.00 21.93 19.66
CA SER A 301 -9.34 21.47 19.32
C SER A 301 -9.36 20.05 18.76
N ILE A 302 -10.48 19.37 18.98
CA ILE A 302 -10.82 18.10 18.35
C ILE A 302 -12.16 18.31 17.67
N ASP A 303 -12.19 18.05 16.37
CA ASP A 303 -13.39 18.11 15.55
C ASP A 303 -13.65 16.74 14.91
N VAL A 304 -14.90 16.33 14.91
CA VAL A 304 -15.33 15.00 14.47
C VAL A 304 -16.54 15.16 13.57
N GLN A 305 -16.39 14.80 12.31
CA GLN A 305 -17.39 15.07 11.28
C GLN A 305 -17.62 13.84 10.42
N ILE A 306 -18.87 13.54 10.12
CA ILE A 306 -19.24 12.56 9.10
C ILE A 306 -19.75 13.31 7.88
N GLN A 307 -19.10 13.09 6.74
CA GLN A 307 -19.64 13.48 5.44
C GLN A 307 -20.41 12.30 4.85
N SER A 308 -21.69 12.52 4.57
CA SER A 308 -22.60 11.47 4.09
C SER A 308 -23.64 12.04 3.15
N TYR A 309 -24.07 11.24 2.18
CA TYR A 309 -25.40 11.36 1.62
C TYR A 309 -26.37 10.59 2.52
N VAL A 310 -27.37 11.28 3.05
CA VAL A 310 -28.38 10.70 3.95
C VAL A 310 -29.69 10.59 3.21
N GLU A 311 -30.28 9.40 3.24
CA GLU A 311 -31.66 9.18 2.83
C GLU A 311 -32.52 8.94 4.07
N LEU A 312 -33.50 9.81 4.31
CA LEU A 312 -34.46 9.69 5.41
C LEU A 312 -35.86 10.03 4.91
N LEU A 313 -36.79 9.07 5.03
CA LEU A 313 -38.21 9.27 4.67
C LEU A 313 -38.40 9.85 3.25
N GLY A 314 -37.62 9.37 2.29
CA GLY A 314 -37.65 9.82 0.89
C GLY A 314 -36.86 11.09 0.59
N ILE A 315 -36.32 11.79 1.59
CA ILE A 315 -35.42 12.94 1.39
C ILE A 315 -33.99 12.43 1.32
N GLY A 316 -33.32 12.65 0.18
CA GLY A 316 -31.92 12.33 -0.04
C GLY A 316 -31.06 13.60 -0.17
N LYS A 317 -30.08 13.80 0.71
CA LYS A 317 -29.21 14.99 0.71
C LYS A 317 -27.81 14.69 1.21
N ASP A 318 -26.82 15.37 0.63
CA ASP A 318 -25.48 15.47 1.21
C ASP A 318 -25.51 16.34 2.47
N VAL A 319 -24.99 15.78 3.56
CA VAL A 319 -24.90 16.43 4.86
C VAL A 319 -23.52 16.25 5.47
N LEU A 320 -23.09 17.28 6.19
CA LEU A 320 -21.97 17.22 7.12
C LEU A 320 -22.57 17.11 8.52
N ILE A 321 -22.26 16.02 9.21
CA ILE A 321 -22.81 15.68 10.51
C ILE A 321 -21.71 15.88 11.54
N ASP A 322 -21.87 16.87 12.41
CA ASP A 322 -20.96 17.08 13.52
C ASP A 322 -21.25 16.07 14.65
N ILE A 323 -20.18 15.53 15.21
CA ILE A 323 -20.24 14.57 16.32
C ILE A 323 -19.67 15.22 17.56
N SER A 324 -20.45 15.15 18.65
CA SER A 324 -20.04 15.63 19.96
C SER A 324 -20.34 14.60 21.05
N ASP A 325 -19.97 14.91 22.29
CA ASP A 325 -20.34 14.10 23.46
C ASP A 325 -21.86 14.00 23.69
N ASN A 326 -22.63 14.92 23.09
CA ASN A 326 -24.08 14.95 23.22
C ASN A 326 -24.80 14.05 22.20
N GLY A 327 -24.08 13.49 21.22
CA GLY A 327 -24.69 12.75 20.13
C GLY A 327 -24.22 13.21 18.75
N LEU A 328 -24.89 12.65 17.75
CA LEU A 328 -24.91 13.17 16.39
C LEU A 328 -26.13 14.06 16.20
N MET A 329 -25.96 15.17 15.47
CA MET A 329 -27.04 16.06 15.11
C MET A 329 -26.85 16.55 13.69
N PHE A 330 -27.90 16.51 12.88
CA PHE A 330 -27.90 17.09 11.55
C PHE A 330 -29.31 17.50 11.14
N ASN A 331 -29.39 18.42 10.18
CA ASN A 331 -30.64 18.91 9.63
C ASN A 331 -30.78 18.47 8.18
N LEU A 332 -31.99 18.09 7.80
CA LEU A 332 -32.38 17.76 6.44
C LEU A 332 -33.53 18.66 6.04
N HIS A 333 -33.38 19.29 4.88
CA HIS A 333 -34.45 20.08 4.27
C HIS A 333 -34.75 19.53 2.88
N GLY A 334 -36.03 19.27 2.61
CA GLY A 334 -36.48 18.73 1.35
C GLY A 334 -37.95 18.32 1.37
N TYR A 335 -38.37 17.63 0.32
CA TYR A 335 -39.74 17.15 0.16
C TYR A 335 -39.85 15.70 0.62
N MET A 336 -40.62 15.47 1.69
CA MET A 336 -40.90 14.12 2.16
C MET A 336 -41.82 13.43 1.15
N PHE A 337 -41.36 12.30 0.59
CA PHE A 337 -42.06 11.55 -0.47
C PHE A 337 -42.46 12.37 -1.71
N ASN A 338 -41.79 13.50 -2.00
CA ASN A 338 -42.17 14.48 -3.02
C ASN A 338 -43.53 15.17 -2.79
N LEU A 339 -44.06 15.15 -1.57
CA LEU A 339 -45.36 15.72 -1.24
C LEU A 339 -45.23 17.01 -0.46
N PHE A 340 -44.55 16.96 0.68
CA PHE A 340 -44.53 18.07 1.63
C PHE A 340 -43.11 18.54 1.91
N GLU A 341 -42.88 19.84 1.77
CA GLU A 341 -41.65 20.46 2.20
C GLU A 341 -41.53 20.37 3.72
N THR A 342 -40.38 19.90 4.20
CA THR A 342 -40.12 19.77 5.63
C THR A 342 -38.69 20.15 5.96
N ASN A 343 -38.50 20.60 7.20
CA ASN A 343 -37.20 20.66 7.83
C ASN A 343 -37.20 19.65 8.98
N MET A 344 -36.30 18.67 8.90
CA MET A 344 -36.13 17.61 9.88
C MET A 344 -34.81 17.80 10.60
N THR A 345 -34.86 17.84 11.92
CA THR A 345 -33.68 17.72 12.77
C THR A 345 -33.60 16.30 13.28
N VAL A 346 -32.49 15.64 12.96
CA VAL A 346 -32.19 14.30 13.46
C VAL A 346 -31.19 14.44 14.59
N MET A 347 -31.53 13.90 15.76
CA MET A 347 -30.65 13.81 16.93
C MET A 347 -30.54 12.36 17.34
N ALA A 348 -29.31 11.88 17.53
CA ALA A 348 -29.10 10.58 18.18
C ALA A 348 -28.15 10.78 19.38
N PRO A 349 -28.70 10.93 20.60
CA PRO A 349 -27.88 11.00 21.80
C PRO A 349 -27.20 9.66 22.06
N TYR A 350 -25.91 9.70 22.40
CA TYR A 350 -25.13 8.48 22.64
C TYR A 350 -25.53 7.82 23.96
N GLY A 351 -26.29 6.74 23.89
CA GLY A 351 -26.63 5.89 25.02
C GLY A 351 -25.57 4.83 25.36
N HIS A 352 -24.27 5.06 25.09
CA HIS A 352 -23.05 4.25 25.41
C HIS A 352 -21.99 4.18 24.26
N GLY A 353 -21.96 5.14 23.32
CA GLY A 353 -20.86 5.28 22.35
C GLY A 353 -20.94 4.44 21.07
N ASP A 354 -22.05 3.73 20.84
CA ASP A 354 -22.32 2.97 19.62
C ASP A 354 -23.34 3.69 18.74
N ILE A 355 -22.96 3.99 17.50
CA ILE A 355 -23.83 4.67 16.54
C ILE A 355 -24.94 3.76 16.00
N LYS A 356 -24.70 2.44 15.93
CA LYS A 356 -25.70 1.47 15.43
C LYS A 356 -26.84 1.26 16.41
N ASN A 357 -26.52 1.36 17.70
CA ASN A 357 -27.47 1.17 18.80
C ASN A 357 -28.00 2.51 19.36
N ALA A 358 -27.65 3.64 18.74
CA ALA A 358 -28.16 4.94 19.15
C ALA A 358 -29.68 5.04 18.89
N VAL A 359 -30.40 5.70 19.81
CA VAL A 359 -31.81 6.01 19.61
C VAL A 359 -31.90 7.27 18.77
N TYR A 360 -32.36 7.14 17.53
CA TYR A 360 -32.55 8.27 16.61
C TYR A 360 -33.91 8.93 16.87
N VAL A 361 -33.88 10.19 17.28
CA VAL A 361 -35.04 11.05 17.43
C VAL A 361 -35.10 12.00 16.24
N ILE A 362 -36.23 11.97 15.52
CA ILE A 362 -36.47 12.84 14.38
C ILE A 362 -37.54 13.84 14.80
N THR A 363 -37.20 15.12 14.76
CA THR A 363 -38.15 16.22 14.98
C THR A 363 -38.37 16.90 13.64
N SER A 364 -39.62 17.07 13.25
CA SER A 364 -40.01 17.69 11.97
C SER A 364 -41.04 18.76 12.23
N CYS A 365 -40.88 19.90 11.56
CA CYS A 365 -41.95 20.87 11.38
C CYS A 365 -42.52 20.70 9.97
N LEU A 366 -43.81 20.39 9.90
CA LEU A 366 -44.56 20.37 8.65
C LEU A 366 -45.16 21.75 8.43
N SER A 367 -44.92 22.35 7.27
CA SER A 367 -45.49 23.65 6.89
C SER A 367 -46.97 23.56 6.48
N SER A 368 -47.47 22.34 6.22
CA SER A 368 -48.82 22.07 5.73
C SER A 368 -49.79 21.62 6.84
N ASN A 369 -51.08 21.92 6.67
CA ASN A 369 -52.15 21.44 7.55
C ASN A 369 -52.36 19.93 7.37
N LEU A 370 -52.67 19.21 8.45
CA LEU A 370 -52.95 17.76 8.47
C LEU A 370 -54.00 17.34 7.43
N ASN A 371 -55.00 18.17 7.15
CA ASN A 371 -56.03 17.88 6.15
C ASN A 371 -55.48 17.86 4.72
N ASP A 372 -54.60 18.80 4.38
CA ASP A 372 -53.94 18.87 3.07
C ASP A 372 -53.00 17.68 2.89
N ILE A 373 -52.30 17.31 3.96
CA ILE A 373 -51.43 16.13 4.01
C ILE A 373 -52.21 14.85 3.71
N THR A 374 -53.41 14.71 4.27
CA THR A 374 -54.23 13.51 4.13
C THR A 374 -54.76 13.36 2.70
N LEU A 375 -55.16 14.47 2.07
CA LEU A 375 -55.68 14.49 0.70
C LEU A 375 -54.59 14.18 -0.33
N GLU A 376 -53.42 14.81 -0.21
CA GLU A 376 -52.31 14.64 -1.15
C GLU A 376 -51.63 13.27 -1.01
N SER A 377 -51.59 12.72 0.21
CA SER A 377 -51.17 11.33 0.46
C SER A 377 -52.13 10.31 -0.17
N ALA A 378 -53.44 10.54 -0.06
CA ALA A 378 -54.45 9.66 -0.65
C ALA A 378 -54.37 9.66 -2.18
N ASP A 379 -54.18 10.84 -2.80
CA ASP A 379 -54.01 10.96 -4.25
C ASP A 379 -52.74 10.25 -4.72
N THR A 380 -51.63 10.42 -4.00
CA THR A 380 -50.34 9.76 -4.33
C THR A 380 -50.38 8.25 -4.18
N ILE A 381 -51.04 7.71 -3.15
CA ILE A 381 -51.24 6.26 -2.99
C ILE A 381 -52.09 5.70 -4.13
N THR A 382 -53.13 6.44 -4.53
CA THR A 382 -54.04 6.04 -5.62
C THR A 382 -53.32 6.07 -6.97
N ASN A 383 -52.58 7.15 -7.24
CA ASN A 383 -51.82 7.33 -8.48
C ASN A 383 -50.62 6.37 -8.55
N GLY A 384 -49.86 6.19 -7.46
CA GLY A 384 -48.77 5.23 -7.37
C GLY A 384 -49.25 3.77 -7.49
N GLY A 385 -50.42 3.44 -6.94
CA GLY A 385 -51.08 2.16 -7.16
C GLY A 385 -51.47 1.94 -8.63
N ALA A 386 -51.97 2.98 -9.30
CA ALA A 386 -52.31 2.94 -10.72
C ALA A 386 -51.07 2.83 -11.63
N GLU A 387 -49.98 3.53 -11.32
CA GLU A 387 -48.70 3.42 -12.04
C GLU A 387 -48.05 2.06 -11.84
N THR A 388 -48.06 1.53 -10.61
CA THR A 388 -47.54 0.18 -10.34
C THR A 388 -48.35 -0.87 -11.10
N ALA A 389 -49.68 -0.73 -11.16
CA ALA A 389 -50.52 -1.62 -11.97
C ALA A 389 -50.25 -1.49 -13.48
N ARG A 390 -49.94 -0.28 -13.98
CA ARG A 390 -49.55 -0.03 -15.37
C ARG A 390 -48.20 -0.68 -15.69
N ALA A 391 -47.18 -0.45 -14.86
CA ALA A 391 -45.85 -1.06 -14.99
C ALA A 391 -45.90 -2.59 -14.90
N LEU A 392 -46.79 -3.15 -14.06
CA LEU A 392 -46.99 -4.60 -13.97
C LEU A 392 -47.58 -5.16 -15.28
N ARG A 393 -48.53 -4.45 -15.92
CA ARG A 393 -49.08 -4.83 -17.23
C ARG A 393 -48.04 -4.75 -18.33
N GLU A 394 -47.29 -3.67 -18.41
CA GLU A 394 -46.21 -3.50 -19.41
C GLU A 394 -45.14 -4.59 -19.26
N ASN A 395 -44.77 -4.93 -18.01
CA ASN A 395 -43.85 -6.04 -17.76
C ASN A 395 -44.43 -7.40 -18.16
N GLN A 396 -45.72 -7.65 -17.96
CA GLN A 396 -46.39 -8.87 -18.42
C GLN A 396 -46.42 -8.97 -19.95
N GLU A 397 -46.67 -7.86 -20.65
CA GLU A 397 -46.64 -7.79 -22.12
C GLU A 397 -45.23 -8.04 -22.66
N ASN A 398 -44.21 -7.39 -22.07
CA ASN A 398 -42.80 -7.62 -22.43
C ASN A 398 -42.37 -9.08 -22.20
N LEU A 399 -42.87 -9.74 -21.15
CA LEU A 399 -42.61 -11.16 -20.86
C LEU A 399 -43.28 -12.07 -21.90
N HIS A 400 -44.48 -11.70 -22.36
CA HIS A 400 -45.19 -12.38 -23.43
C HIS A 400 -44.43 -12.27 -24.77
N GLU A 401 -44.00 -11.07 -25.15
CA GLU A 401 -43.20 -10.85 -26.36
C GLU A 401 -41.85 -11.59 -26.31
N SER A 402 -41.17 -11.55 -25.17
CA SER A 402 -39.92 -12.28 -24.95
C SER A 402 -40.10 -13.79 -25.10
N THR A 403 -41.23 -14.34 -24.61
CA THR A 403 -41.59 -15.75 -24.78
C THR A 403 -41.84 -16.12 -26.24
N LEU A 404 -42.50 -15.24 -27.01
CA LEU A 404 -42.70 -15.42 -28.46
C LEU A 404 -41.37 -15.39 -29.22
N TRP A 405 -40.47 -14.46 -28.87
CA TRP A 405 -39.13 -14.39 -29.45
C TRP A 405 -38.32 -15.64 -29.15
N PHE A 406 -38.36 -16.14 -27.91
CA PHE A 406 -37.69 -17.38 -27.52
C PHE A 406 -38.20 -18.59 -28.32
N LYS A 407 -39.53 -18.73 -28.49
CA LYS A 407 -40.13 -19.77 -29.35
C LYS A 407 -39.67 -19.67 -30.81
N LYS A 408 -39.62 -18.47 -31.39
CA LYS A 408 -39.11 -18.24 -32.75
C LYS A 408 -37.62 -18.62 -32.87
N SER A 409 -36.81 -18.30 -31.86
CA SER A 409 -35.39 -18.65 -31.81
C SER A 409 -35.16 -20.15 -31.75
N ILE A 410 -35.95 -20.91 -30.98
CA ILE A 410 -35.91 -22.38 -30.95
C ILE A 410 -36.14 -22.96 -32.34
N ILE A 411 -37.15 -22.46 -33.07
CA ILE A 411 -37.46 -22.92 -34.44
C ILE A 411 -36.29 -22.65 -35.39
N LYS A 412 -35.66 -21.46 -35.31
CA LYS A 412 -34.48 -21.12 -36.11
C LYS A 412 -33.29 -22.05 -35.82
N VAL A 413 -33.00 -22.31 -34.54
CA VAL A 413 -31.94 -23.23 -34.11
C VAL A 413 -32.21 -24.65 -34.63
N HIS A 414 -33.46 -25.11 -34.57
CA HIS A 414 -33.83 -26.41 -35.13
C HIS A 414 -33.59 -26.48 -36.64
N ASN A 415 -33.98 -25.45 -37.39
CA ASN A 415 -33.74 -25.36 -38.83
C ASN A 415 -32.24 -25.34 -39.18
N TRP A 416 -31.42 -24.63 -38.40
CA TRP A 416 -29.97 -24.66 -38.57
C TRP A 416 -29.38 -26.04 -38.29
N LYS A 417 -29.82 -26.72 -37.22
CA LYS A 417 -29.40 -28.09 -36.90
C LYS A 417 -29.72 -29.05 -38.05
N THR A 418 -30.90 -28.94 -38.65
CA THR A 418 -31.30 -29.76 -39.81
C THR A 418 -30.45 -29.46 -41.05
N LYS A 419 -30.16 -28.18 -41.34
CA LYS A 419 -29.26 -27.79 -42.44
C LYS A 419 -27.83 -28.31 -42.23
N LEU A 420 -27.32 -28.23 -41.00
CA LEU A 420 -26.00 -28.73 -40.65
C LEU A 420 -25.91 -30.25 -40.81
N LYS A 421 -26.92 -31.00 -40.36
CA LYS A 421 -27.00 -32.45 -40.59
C LYS A 421 -26.97 -32.80 -42.08
N LYS A 422 -27.75 -32.09 -42.91
CA LYS A 422 -27.76 -32.32 -44.37
C LYS A 422 -26.39 -32.06 -45.00
N ARG A 423 -25.70 -31.00 -44.57
CA ARG A 423 -24.33 -30.70 -45.03
C ARG A 423 -23.33 -31.76 -44.58
N LEU A 424 -23.43 -32.23 -43.33
CA LEU A 424 -22.57 -33.29 -42.81
C LEU A 424 -22.73 -34.58 -43.62
N SER A 425 -23.96 -35.00 -43.91
CA SER A 425 -24.21 -36.16 -44.77
C SER A 425 -23.63 -36.00 -46.18
N ALA A 426 -23.75 -34.81 -46.77
CA ALA A 426 -23.18 -34.54 -48.09
C ALA A 426 -21.63 -34.57 -48.09
N LEU A 427 -21.01 -34.10 -47.01
CA LEU A 427 -19.56 -34.17 -46.82
C LEU A 427 -19.09 -35.62 -46.63
N GLN A 428 -19.84 -36.44 -45.88
CA GLN A 428 -19.55 -37.86 -45.70
C GLN A 428 -19.54 -38.60 -47.04
N ILE A 429 -20.59 -38.42 -47.85
CA ILE A 429 -20.68 -39.02 -49.20
C ILE A 429 -19.48 -38.60 -50.06
N LYS A 430 -19.04 -37.34 -49.96
CA LYS A 430 -17.89 -36.85 -50.71
C LYS A 430 -16.58 -37.46 -50.22
N SER A 431 -16.43 -37.66 -48.90
CA SER A 431 -15.30 -38.37 -48.30
C SER A 431 -15.24 -39.81 -48.79
N ASP A 432 -16.37 -40.54 -48.69
CA ASP A 432 -16.44 -41.94 -49.11
C ASP A 432 -16.10 -42.11 -50.61
N ASN A 433 -16.53 -41.14 -51.45
CA ASN A 433 -16.16 -41.12 -52.87
C ASN A 433 -14.66 -40.84 -53.09
N LEU A 434 -14.03 -39.99 -52.27
CA LEU A 434 -12.60 -39.73 -52.34
C LEU A 434 -11.80 -40.98 -51.93
N ASP A 435 -12.22 -41.68 -50.88
CA ASP A 435 -11.60 -42.93 -50.45
C ASP A 435 -11.71 -44.02 -51.53
N LEU A 436 -12.84 -44.09 -52.24
CA LEU A 436 -13.03 -44.97 -53.40
C LEU A 436 -12.06 -44.64 -54.55
N ILE A 437 -11.90 -43.35 -54.86
CA ILE A 437 -10.97 -42.89 -55.90
C ILE A 437 -9.53 -43.20 -55.48
N ASP A 438 -9.16 -42.97 -54.23
CA ASP A 438 -7.81 -43.20 -53.72
C ASP A 438 -7.47 -44.70 -53.76
N ASN A 439 -8.40 -45.57 -53.35
CA ASN A 439 -8.25 -47.02 -53.48
C ASN A 439 -8.12 -47.47 -54.95
N TYR A 440 -8.90 -46.88 -55.86
CA TYR A 440 -8.79 -47.17 -57.29
C TYR A 440 -7.43 -46.74 -57.86
N LEU A 441 -6.95 -45.54 -57.50
CA LEU A 441 -5.63 -45.04 -57.91
C LEU A 441 -4.50 -45.91 -57.35
N ALA A 442 -4.58 -46.31 -56.08
CA ALA A 442 -3.61 -47.21 -55.45
C ALA A 442 -3.56 -48.58 -56.14
N ALA A 443 -4.73 -49.16 -56.45
CA ALA A 443 -4.81 -50.43 -57.19
C ALA A 443 -4.24 -50.30 -58.62
N THR A 444 -4.51 -49.17 -59.31
CA THR A 444 -4.03 -48.93 -60.67
C THR A 444 -2.52 -48.66 -60.70
N CYS A 445 -1.98 -47.95 -59.71
CA CYS A 445 -0.54 -47.73 -59.54
C CYS A 445 0.18 -49.06 -59.27
N ASN A 446 -0.32 -49.89 -58.36
CA ASN A 446 0.27 -51.20 -58.09
C ASN A 446 0.25 -52.08 -59.34
N ALA A 447 -0.86 -52.10 -60.09
CA ALA A 447 -0.95 -52.84 -61.35
C ALA A 447 0.04 -52.35 -62.43
N LYS A 448 0.36 -51.04 -62.47
CA LYS A 448 1.35 -50.46 -63.41
C LYS A 448 2.80 -50.59 -62.94
N CYS A 449 3.05 -50.69 -61.63
CA CYS A 449 4.39 -50.93 -61.10
C CYS A 449 4.79 -52.41 -61.14
N ASP A 450 3.82 -53.33 -61.10
CA ASP A 450 4.06 -54.77 -61.27
C ASP A 450 4.18 -55.18 -62.76
N SER A 451 3.69 -54.36 -63.69
CA SER A 451 3.86 -54.56 -65.13
C SER A 451 5.08 -53.81 -65.66
N GLY A 452 6.26 -54.33 -65.31
CA GLY A 452 7.57 -53.79 -65.70
C GLY A 452 7.70 -53.52 -67.19
N ILE A 453 8.02 -52.27 -67.53
CA ILE A 453 8.65 -51.92 -68.80
C ILE A 453 10.16 -51.94 -68.56
N ILE A 454 10.77 -53.05 -68.99
CA ILE A 454 12.18 -53.13 -69.35
C ILE A 454 12.31 -52.36 -70.67
N LEU A 455 12.99 -51.22 -70.67
CA LEU A 455 13.49 -50.60 -71.90
C LEU A 455 14.98 -50.91 -72.01
N SER A 456 15.28 -51.86 -72.89
CA SER A 456 16.59 -52.05 -73.53
C SER A 456 16.78 -51.05 -74.66
#